data_AF-A0A3A9EX44-F1
#
_entry.id   AF-A0A3A9EX44-F1
#
_cell.length_a   1.000
_cell.length_b   1.000
_cell.length_c   1.000
_cell.angle_alpha   90.00
_cell.angle_beta   90.00
_cell.angle_gamma   90.00
#
_symmetry.space_group_name_H-M   'P 1'
#
loop_
_entity.id
_entity.type
_entity.pdbx_description
1 polymer ?
#
loop_
_entity_poly.entity_id
_entity_poly.type
_entity_poly.pdbx_seq_one_letter_code
_entity_poly.pdbx_strand_id
1 'polypeptide(L)'
;MFGYMKIYKEELKVKDYRKYQAYYCGLCKRLKEKYGFLGQITLTYDMTFLIILLTSLYEYKSKYMEETCAIHPVKKHPFLWNEATDYGADMNIALCYFHMMDKWEDEKKTSSYLLMGALRKSYKEVGKKYKRQYRVMKGCLNKLRQCEKREEKRIDLAARYFGQLLGELFVYEEDVWEKTLRRMGFYLGKFIYILDAYDDLEKDIING
;
A
#
# COMPACT_ATOMS: atom_id res chain seq x y z
N MET A 1 -10.35 -0.13 -0.69
CA MET A 1 -9.43 -0.76 -1.67
C MET A 1 -8.08 -1.31 -1.17
N PHE A 2 -7.64 -1.25 0.10
CA PHE A 2 -6.28 -1.71 0.51
C PHE A 2 -6.29 -2.86 1.52
N GLY A 3 -5.27 -3.71 1.45
CA GLY A 3 -5.04 -4.86 2.34
C GLY A 3 -5.56 -6.20 1.81
N TYR A 4 -5.76 -6.31 0.49
CA TYR A 4 -6.31 -7.50 -0.16
C TYR A 4 -5.27 -8.62 -0.35
N MET A 5 -3.98 -8.29 -0.46
CA MET A 5 -2.94 -9.29 -0.67
C MET A 5 -2.52 -9.99 0.63
N LYS A 6 -3.37 -10.88 1.12
CA LYS A 6 -3.09 -11.70 2.29
C LYS A 6 -2.46 -13.04 1.89
N ILE A 7 -1.51 -13.49 2.70
CA ILE A 7 -0.98 -14.85 2.58
C ILE A 7 -2.03 -15.89 3.00
N TYR A 8 -2.04 -17.04 2.32
CA TYR A 8 -2.79 -18.19 2.81
C TYR A 8 -1.92 -19.02 3.76
N LYS A 9 -2.02 -18.70 5.05
CA LYS A 9 -1.11 -19.21 6.11
C LYS A 9 -1.01 -20.74 6.16
N GLU A 10 -2.10 -21.44 5.90
CA GLU A 10 -2.18 -22.91 6.02
C GLU A 10 -1.30 -23.65 5.00
N GLU A 11 -1.02 -23.01 3.86
CA GLU A 11 -0.17 -23.56 2.80
C GLU A 11 1.32 -23.17 2.93
N LEU A 12 1.66 -22.36 3.94
CA LEU A 12 3.04 -21.93 4.16
C LEU A 12 3.77 -22.85 5.13
N LYS A 13 4.98 -23.27 4.74
CA LYS A 13 5.92 -23.87 5.70
C LYS A 13 6.19 -22.86 6.81
N VAL A 14 6.35 -23.36 8.03
CA VAL A 14 6.59 -22.53 9.23
C VAL A 14 7.74 -21.54 9.03
N LYS A 15 8.82 -21.96 8.35
CA LYS A 15 9.97 -21.09 8.03
C LYS A 15 9.60 -19.91 7.12
N ASP A 16 8.73 -20.14 6.13
CA ASP A 16 8.35 -19.15 5.14
C ASP A 16 7.35 -18.16 5.75
N TYR A 17 6.43 -18.66 6.59
CA TYR A 17 5.56 -17.82 7.40
C TYR A 17 6.36 -16.91 8.35
N ARG A 18 7.37 -17.44 9.05
CA ARG A 18 8.25 -16.63 9.92
C ARG A 18 9.01 -15.58 9.13
N LYS A 19 9.48 -15.91 7.92
CA LYS A 19 10.17 -14.95 7.03
C LYS A 19 9.21 -13.85 6.56
N TYR A 20 7.99 -14.20 6.18
CA TYR A 20 6.94 -13.23 5.85
C TYR A 20 6.65 -12.29 7.03
N GLN A 21 6.47 -12.84 8.23
CA GLN A 21 6.25 -12.04 9.44
C GLN A 21 7.42 -11.07 9.68
N ALA A 22 8.65 -11.49 9.43
CA ALA A 22 9.81 -10.61 9.58
C ALA A 22 9.80 -9.42 8.60
N TYR A 23 9.35 -9.60 7.35
CA TYR A 23 9.14 -8.48 6.42
C TYR A 23 8.00 -7.56 6.87
N TYR A 24 6.89 -8.14 7.32
CA TYR A 24 5.74 -7.37 7.83
C TYR A 24 6.12 -6.51 9.03
N CYS A 25 6.84 -7.10 9.99
CA CYS A 25 7.41 -6.38 11.13
C CYS A 25 8.44 -5.33 10.70
N GLY A 26 9.24 -5.62 9.68
CA GLY A 26 10.18 -4.69 9.05
C GLY A 26 9.49 -3.43 8.53
N LEU A 27 8.42 -3.59 7.75
CA LEU A 27 7.60 -2.48 7.26
C LEU A 27 6.97 -1.69 8.42
N CYS A 28 6.33 -2.39 9.36
CA CYS A 28 5.71 -1.78 10.54
C CYS A 28 6.68 -0.87 11.30
N LYS A 29 7.87 -1.38 11.57
CA LYS A 29 8.90 -0.64 12.27
C LYS A 29 9.44 0.52 11.42
N ARG A 30 9.66 0.29 10.12
CA ARG A 30 10.18 1.33 9.25
C ARG A 30 9.21 2.51 9.09
N LEU A 31 7.91 2.23 9.05
CA LEU A 31 6.86 3.25 9.10
C LEU A 31 6.95 4.07 10.39
N LYS A 32 7.14 3.41 11.54
CA LYS A 32 7.32 4.08 12.83
C LYS A 32 8.56 4.98 12.85
N GLU A 33 9.69 4.49 12.35
CA GLU A 33 10.96 5.23 12.34
C GLU A 33 10.90 6.47 11.44
N LYS A 34 10.31 6.34 10.25
CA LYS A 34 10.29 7.44 9.26
C LYS A 34 9.16 8.42 9.50
N TYR A 35 8.01 7.95 10.00
CA TYR A 35 6.76 8.70 10.00
C TYR A 35 6.04 8.70 11.35
N GLY A 36 6.68 8.18 12.40
CA GLY A 36 6.13 8.10 13.73
C GLY A 36 4.99 7.08 13.85
N PHE A 37 4.33 7.11 15.01
CA PHE A 37 3.22 6.20 15.32
C PHE A 37 2.08 6.27 14.28
N LEU A 38 1.81 7.46 13.75
CA LEU A 38 0.78 7.64 12.73
C LEU A 38 1.13 6.94 11.42
N GLY A 39 2.40 6.87 11.03
CA GLY A 39 2.81 6.02 9.92
C GLY A 39 2.64 4.55 10.25
N GLN A 40 2.99 4.13 11.46
CA GLN A 40 2.91 2.73 11.87
C GLN A 40 1.50 2.14 11.75
N ILE A 41 0.46 2.91 12.09
CA ILE A 41 -0.93 2.44 11.98
C ILE A 41 -1.44 2.30 10.53
N THR A 42 -0.69 2.81 9.55
CA THR A 42 -1.04 2.70 8.12
C THR A 42 -0.56 1.40 7.49
N LEU A 43 0.05 0.50 8.26
CA LEU A 43 0.61 -0.76 7.81
C LEU A 43 -0.36 -1.58 6.94
N THR A 44 0.10 -2.05 5.78
CA THR A 44 -0.69 -2.86 4.85
C THR A 44 0.02 -4.14 4.43
N TYR A 45 -0.78 -5.16 4.12
CA TYR A 45 -0.27 -6.40 3.51
C TYR A 45 0.21 -6.17 2.07
N ASP A 46 -0.40 -5.24 1.35
CA ASP A 46 -0.05 -4.97 -0.04
C ASP A 46 1.39 -4.47 -0.20
N MET A 47 1.82 -3.56 0.69
CA MET A 47 3.20 -3.07 0.68
C MET A 47 4.18 -4.14 1.19
N THR A 48 3.74 -5.04 2.07
CA THR A 48 4.57 -6.18 2.49
C THR A 48 4.84 -7.12 1.32
N PHE A 49 3.83 -7.41 0.51
CA PHE A 49 4.00 -8.17 -0.73
C PHE A 49 4.97 -7.48 -1.69
N LEU A 50 4.80 -6.17 -1.93
CA LEU A 50 5.71 -5.41 -2.79
C LEU A 50 7.16 -5.47 -2.29
N ILE A 51 7.38 -5.34 -0.98
CA ILE A 51 8.71 -5.45 -0.38
C ILE A 51 9.33 -6.81 -0.66
N ILE A 52 8.58 -7.89 -0.45
CA ILE A 52 9.06 -9.25 -0.71
C ILE A 52 9.39 -9.44 -2.19
N LEU A 53 8.51 -8.98 -3.08
CA LEU A 53 8.70 -9.05 -4.53
C LEU A 53 9.97 -8.32 -4.95
N LEU A 54 10.13 -7.05 -4.58
CA LEU A 54 11.31 -6.26 -4.97
C LEU A 54 12.59 -6.79 -4.32
N THR A 55 12.52 -7.25 -3.07
CA THR A 55 13.66 -7.90 -2.41
C THR A 55 14.14 -9.12 -3.18
N SER A 56 13.21 -9.94 -3.66
CA SER A 56 13.55 -11.13 -4.43
C SER A 56 14.05 -10.77 -5.84
N LEU A 57 13.46 -9.77 -6.48
CA LEU A 57 13.74 -9.43 -7.88
C LEU A 57 15.07 -8.69 -8.05
N TYR A 58 15.40 -7.81 -7.11
CA TYR A 58 16.65 -7.03 -7.09
C TYR A 58 17.73 -7.65 -6.19
N GLU A 59 17.46 -8.85 -5.64
CA GLU A 59 18.38 -9.59 -4.77
C GLU A 59 18.93 -8.78 -3.58
N TYR A 60 18.10 -7.89 -3.01
CA TYR A 60 18.52 -7.07 -1.87
C TYR A 60 18.93 -7.91 -0.67
N LYS A 61 20.11 -7.63 -0.12
CA LYS A 61 20.59 -8.25 1.12
C LYS A 61 19.84 -7.67 2.31
N SER A 62 18.89 -8.43 2.84
CA SER A 62 18.16 -8.01 4.03
C SER A 62 19.02 -8.10 5.30
N LYS A 63 19.03 -7.03 6.09
CA LYS A 63 19.54 -7.07 7.45
C LYS A 63 18.52 -7.76 8.35
N TYR A 64 18.99 -8.75 9.10
CA TYR A 64 18.21 -9.42 10.13
C TYR A 64 18.45 -8.76 11.48
N MET A 65 17.37 -8.42 12.18
CA MET A 65 17.41 -7.78 13.48
C MET A 65 16.28 -8.34 14.36
N GLU A 66 16.42 -8.23 15.68
CA GLU A 66 15.42 -8.71 16.64
C GLU A 66 15.12 -7.68 17.72
N GLU A 67 13.84 -7.35 17.89
CA GLU A 67 13.39 -6.42 18.93
C GLU A 67 11.99 -6.79 19.45
N THR A 68 11.62 -6.21 20.60
CA THR A 68 10.24 -6.25 21.11
C THR A 68 9.43 -5.11 20.48
N CYS A 69 8.12 -5.32 20.29
CA CYS A 69 7.21 -4.26 19.84
C CYS A 69 6.10 -4.05 20.86
N ALA A 70 5.45 -2.88 20.86
CA ALA A 70 4.39 -2.57 21.82
C ALA A 70 3.24 -3.61 21.84
N ILE A 71 2.94 -4.22 20.69
CA ILE A 71 1.91 -5.27 20.55
C ILE A 71 2.41 -6.64 21.09
N HIS A 72 3.71 -6.86 21.11
CA HIS A 72 4.34 -8.10 21.54
C HIS A 72 5.51 -7.78 22.49
N PRO A 73 5.22 -7.30 23.72
CA PRO A 73 6.25 -6.80 24.62
C PRO A 73 7.09 -7.92 25.26
N VAL A 74 6.59 -9.16 25.25
CA VAL A 74 7.16 -10.28 25.99
C VAL A 74 8.28 -11.00 25.21
N LYS A 75 8.19 -11.06 23.88
CA LYS A 75 9.14 -11.80 23.05
C LYS A 75 9.75 -10.86 22.03
N LYS A 76 11.06 -11.02 21.82
CA LYS A 76 11.71 -10.44 20.64
C LYS A 76 11.21 -11.17 19.41
N HIS A 77 10.96 -10.42 18.36
CA HIS A 77 10.56 -10.96 17.07
C HIS A 77 11.51 -10.45 15.99
N PRO A 78 11.82 -11.30 15.00
CA PRO A 78 12.69 -10.88 13.92
C PRO A 78 12.00 -9.85 13.03
N PHE A 79 12.78 -8.93 12.50
CA PHE A 79 12.37 -8.09 11.40
C PHE A 79 13.49 -8.00 10.35
N LEU A 80 13.07 -7.90 9.09
CA LEU A 80 13.96 -7.77 7.94
C LEU A 80 13.87 -6.35 7.40
N TRP A 81 15.03 -5.78 7.07
CA TRP A 81 15.11 -4.45 6.47
C TRP A 81 16.07 -4.43 5.29
N ASN A 82 15.68 -3.68 4.26
CA ASN A 82 16.48 -3.33 3.09
C ASN A 82 15.85 -2.12 2.38
N GLU A 83 16.41 -1.77 1.23
CA GLU A 83 16.01 -0.66 0.35
C GLU A 83 14.55 -0.78 -0.11
N ALA A 84 14.10 -2.00 -0.44
CA ALA A 84 12.70 -2.26 -0.78
C ALA A 84 11.76 -1.92 0.40
N THR A 85 12.19 -2.18 1.65
CA THR A 85 11.43 -1.82 2.86
C THR A 85 11.26 -0.31 3.01
N ASP A 86 12.31 0.47 2.69
CA ASP A 86 12.27 1.93 2.69
C ASP A 86 11.31 2.47 1.63
N TYR A 87 11.35 1.88 0.44
CA TYR A 87 10.45 2.21 -0.64
C TYR A 87 8.99 1.89 -0.30
N GLY A 88 8.74 0.67 0.19
CA GLY A 88 7.42 0.22 0.60
C GLY A 88 6.82 1.13 1.67
N ALA A 89 7.61 1.57 2.65
CA ALA A 89 7.15 2.54 3.66
C ALA A 89 6.77 3.89 3.03
N ASP A 90 7.57 4.40 2.08
CA ASP A 90 7.29 5.67 1.40
C ASP A 90 5.99 5.58 0.57
N MET A 91 5.83 4.51 -0.21
CA MET A 91 4.64 4.27 -1.03
C MET A 91 3.39 4.01 -0.18
N ASN A 92 3.53 3.37 0.98
CA ASN A 92 2.45 3.16 1.93
C ASN A 92 1.86 4.50 2.42
N ILE A 93 2.72 5.47 2.77
CA ILE A 93 2.26 6.81 3.17
C ILE A 93 1.59 7.53 2.01
N ALA A 94 2.12 7.43 0.79
CA ALA A 94 1.50 8.03 -0.38
C ALA A 94 0.08 7.49 -0.59
N LEU A 95 -0.08 6.16 -0.62
CA LEU A 95 -1.38 5.51 -0.78
C LEU A 95 -2.35 5.83 0.35
N CYS A 96 -1.90 5.74 1.60
CA CYS A 96 -2.75 5.99 2.76
C CYS A 96 -3.27 7.43 2.77
N TYR A 97 -2.40 8.41 2.47
CA TYR A 97 -2.83 9.80 2.39
C TYR A 97 -3.92 10.00 1.33
N PHE A 98 -3.77 9.37 0.17
CA PHE A 98 -4.77 9.44 -0.89
C PHE A 98 -6.10 8.79 -0.50
N HIS A 99 -6.05 7.59 0.10
CA HIS A 99 -7.24 6.90 0.62
C HIS A 99 -8.05 7.76 1.60
N MET A 100 -7.36 8.52 2.43
CA MET A 100 -8.01 9.36 3.42
C MET A 100 -8.57 10.66 2.83
N MET A 101 -7.91 11.19 1.80
CA MET A 101 -8.40 12.35 1.05
C MET A 101 -9.74 12.03 0.41
N ASP A 102 -9.87 10.84 -0.15
CA ASP A 102 -11.11 10.28 -0.72
C ASP A 102 -12.23 10.22 0.34
N LYS A 103 -11.99 9.47 1.43
CA LYS A 103 -12.95 9.33 2.54
C LYS A 103 -13.40 10.64 3.18
N TRP A 104 -12.53 11.64 3.24
CA TRP A 104 -12.88 12.94 3.79
C TRP A 104 -13.85 13.70 2.89
N GLU A 105 -13.64 13.64 1.58
CA GLU A 105 -14.51 14.31 0.62
C GLU A 105 -15.90 13.67 0.55
N ASP A 106 -16.00 12.36 0.81
CA ASP A 106 -17.26 11.62 0.74
C ASP A 106 -18.04 11.60 2.07
N GLU A 107 -17.38 11.25 3.18
CA GLU A 107 -18.08 10.97 4.46
C GLU A 107 -17.87 12.05 5.52
N LYS A 108 -17.02 13.06 5.26
CA LYS A 108 -16.61 14.11 6.23
C LYS A 108 -16.20 13.56 7.61
N LYS A 109 -15.65 12.34 7.68
CA LYS A 109 -15.22 11.73 8.95
C LYS A 109 -14.08 12.54 9.58
N THR A 110 -14.30 13.04 10.80
CA THR A 110 -13.37 13.91 11.54
C THR A 110 -12.04 13.23 11.87
N SER A 111 -12.04 11.92 12.08
CA SER A 111 -10.82 11.11 12.29
C SER A 111 -9.90 11.09 11.06
N SER A 112 -10.48 11.01 9.86
CA SER A 112 -9.73 11.10 8.59
C SER A 112 -9.05 12.47 8.45
N TYR A 113 -9.71 13.56 8.86
CA TYR A 113 -9.15 14.91 8.76
C TYR A 113 -7.91 15.13 9.64
N LEU A 114 -7.95 14.69 10.89
CA LEU A 114 -6.82 14.84 11.82
C LEU A 114 -5.59 14.05 11.36
N LEU A 115 -5.77 12.80 10.96
CA LEU A 115 -4.69 11.96 10.46
C LEU A 115 -4.15 12.47 9.11
N MET A 116 -5.01 13.03 8.23
CA MET A 116 -4.57 13.69 6.99
C MET A 116 -3.70 14.91 7.30
N GLY A 117 -4.12 15.76 8.23
CA GLY A 117 -3.34 16.93 8.64
C GLY A 117 -1.94 16.55 9.10
N ALA A 118 -1.84 15.50 9.92
CA ALA A 118 -0.59 15.03 10.47
C ALA A 118 0.34 14.36 9.44
N LEU A 119 -0.19 13.57 8.51
CA LEU A 119 0.60 12.89 7.46
C LEU A 119 0.92 13.79 6.26
N ARG A 120 0.32 14.99 6.17
CA ARG A 120 0.48 15.90 5.02
C ARG A 120 1.94 16.27 4.75
N LYS A 121 2.74 16.49 5.80
CA LYS A 121 4.17 16.82 5.65
C LYS A 121 4.92 15.63 5.03
N SER A 122 4.77 14.45 5.62
CA SER A 122 5.37 13.20 5.15
C SER A 122 4.99 12.90 3.70
N TYR A 123 3.70 13.01 3.37
CA TYR A 123 3.19 12.86 2.01
C TYR A 123 3.84 13.82 1.01
N LYS A 124 4.01 15.10 1.38
CA LYS A 124 4.70 16.09 0.53
C LYS A 124 6.18 15.76 0.33
N GLU A 125 6.85 15.26 1.36
CA GLU A 125 8.25 14.85 1.29
C GLU A 125 8.43 13.62 0.39
N VAL A 126 7.56 12.62 0.54
CA VAL A 126 7.48 11.46 -0.36
C VAL A 126 7.23 11.92 -1.80
N GLY A 127 6.29 12.84 -2.02
CA GLY A 127 6.00 13.38 -3.35
C GLY A 127 7.16 14.14 -4.00
N LYS A 128 8.03 14.78 -3.19
CA LYS A 128 9.26 15.40 -3.69
C LYS A 128 10.31 14.37 -4.09
N LYS A 129 10.41 13.27 -3.35
CA LYS A 129 11.34 12.16 -3.60
C LYS A 129 10.94 11.34 -4.83
N TYR A 130 9.64 11.02 -4.96
CA TYR A 130 9.10 10.16 -6.01
C TYR A 130 8.15 10.92 -6.93
N LYS A 131 8.68 11.94 -7.62
CA LYS A 131 7.88 12.85 -8.46
C LYS A 131 7.10 12.12 -9.55
N ARG A 132 7.67 11.06 -10.13
CA ARG A 132 7.06 10.25 -11.20
C ARG A 132 5.82 9.54 -10.67
N GLN A 133 5.99 8.72 -9.64
CA GLN A 133 4.91 7.98 -8.97
C GLN A 133 3.82 8.94 -8.50
N TYR A 134 4.20 9.98 -7.76
CA TYR A 134 3.27 10.95 -7.19
C TYR A 134 2.39 11.63 -8.25
N ARG A 135 2.98 12.02 -9.39
CA ARG A 135 2.24 12.67 -10.49
C ARG A 135 1.18 11.73 -11.07
N VAL A 136 1.55 10.49 -11.35
CA VAL A 136 0.63 9.49 -11.92
C VAL A 136 -0.46 9.12 -10.92
N MET A 137 -0.09 8.86 -9.67
CA MET A 137 -1.04 8.53 -8.61
C MET A 137 -2.10 9.63 -8.45
N LYS A 138 -1.67 10.89 -8.30
CA LYS A 138 -2.58 12.04 -8.20
C LYS A 138 -3.47 12.18 -9.44
N GLY A 139 -2.91 11.98 -10.64
CA GLY A 139 -3.66 12.04 -11.89
C GLY A 139 -4.71 10.93 -11.99
N CYS A 140 -4.39 9.71 -11.59
CA CYS A 140 -5.32 8.57 -11.61
C CYS A 140 -6.44 8.74 -10.60
N LEU A 141 -6.15 9.20 -9.38
CA LEU A 141 -7.16 9.45 -8.36
C LEU A 141 -8.13 10.56 -8.77
N ASN A 142 -7.63 11.64 -9.38
CA ASN A 142 -8.51 12.66 -9.93
C ASN A 142 -9.46 12.12 -11.01
N LYS A 143 -9.03 11.10 -11.77
CA LYS A 143 -9.88 10.45 -12.77
C LYS A 143 -10.88 9.47 -12.14
N LEU A 144 -10.48 8.73 -11.10
CA LEU A 144 -11.38 7.90 -10.29
C LEU A 144 -12.52 8.74 -9.72
N ARG A 145 -12.17 9.86 -9.07
CA ARG A 145 -13.16 10.80 -8.54
C ARG A 145 -14.09 11.38 -9.60
N GLN A 146 -13.60 11.58 -10.83
CA GLN A 146 -14.45 12.00 -11.94
C GLN A 146 -15.40 10.90 -12.41
N CYS A 147 -15.00 9.62 -12.32
CA CYS A 147 -15.90 8.50 -12.58
C CYS A 147 -17.02 8.44 -11.54
N GLU A 148 -16.69 8.58 -10.26
CA GLU A 148 -17.69 8.61 -9.17
C GLU A 148 -18.68 9.77 -9.33
N LYS A 149 -18.19 10.99 -9.53
CA LYS A 149 -19.04 12.18 -9.75
C LYS A 149 -19.96 12.09 -10.96
N ARG A 150 -19.62 11.25 -11.94
CA ARG A 150 -20.42 11.03 -13.15
C ARG A 150 -21.29 9.78 -13.07
N GLU A 151 -21.28 9.09 -11.93
CA GLU A 151 -21.97 7.80 -11.74
C GLU A 151 -21.62 6.81 -12.87
N GLU A 152 -20.33 6.75 -13.22
CA GLU A 152 -19.84 5.94 -14.34
C GLU A 152 -20.13 4.45 -14.09
N LYS A 153 -20.96 3.85 -14.95
CA LYS A 153 -21.37 2.44 -14.83
C LYS A 153 -20.30 1.45 -15.28
N ARG A 154 -19.28 1.89 -16.02
CA ARG A 154 -18.20 1.02 -16.50
C ARG A 154 -17.14 0.82 -15.41
N ILE A 155 -17.32 -0.21 -14.58
CA ILE A 155 -16.35 -0.63 -13.57
C ILE A 155 -14.93 -0.79 -14.12
N ASP A 156 -14.80 -1.29 -15.35
CA ASP A 156 -13.50 -1.47 -16.01
C ASP A 156 -12.73 -0.15 -16.18
N LEU A 157 -13.45 0.95 -16.41
CA LEU A 157 -12.84 2.27 -16.58
C LEU A 157 -12.24 2.79 -15.28
N ALA A 158 -12.97 2.65 -14.17
CA ALA A 158 -12.48 3.02 -12.85
C ALA A 158 -11.31 2.10 -12.43
N ALA A 159 -11.50 0.78 -12.57
CA ALA A 159 -10.46 -0.22 -12.32
C ALA A 159 -9.18 0.06 -13.12
N ARG A 160 -9.29 0.53 -14.38
CA ARG A 160 -8.14 0.93 -15.20
C ARG A 160 -7.32 2.04 -14.57
N TYR A 161 -7.94 3.06 -13.97
CA TYR A 161 -7.20 4.15 -13.33
C TYR A 161 -6.51 3.70 -12.05
N PHE A 162 -7.17 2.87 -11.24
CA PHE A 162 -6.51 2.28 -10.07
C PHE A 162 -5.38 1.31 -10.48
N GLY A 163 -5.57 0.54 -11.55
CA GLY A 163 -4.52 -0.24 -12.19
C GLY A 163 -3.33 0.62 -12.62
N GLN A 164 -3.55 1.74 -13.31
CA GLN A 164 -2.47 2.65 -13.72
C GLN A 164 -1.70 3.19 -12.50
N LEU A 165 -2.42 3.52 -11.43
CA LEU A 165 -1.85 3.96 -10.18
C LEU A 165 -0.94 2.88 -9.56
N LEU A 166 -1.45 1.66 -9.41
CA LEU A 166 -0.70 0.57 -8.79
C LEU A 166 0.46 0.09 -9.68
N GLY A 167 0.27 0.10 -11.00
CA GLY A 167 1.32 -0.17 -11.98
C GLY A 167 2.49 0.78 -11.85
N GLU A 168 2.25 2.08 -11.66
CA GLU A 168 3.32 3.05 -11.42
C GLU A 168 4.00 2.84 -10.06
N LEU A 169 3.23 2.52 -9.03
CA LEU A 169 3.75 2.24 -7.69
C LEU A 169 4.62 0.97 -7.65
N PHE A 170 4.36 -0.01 -8.50
CA PHE A 170 5.17 -1.23 -8.58
C PHE A 170 6.53 -0.99 -9.25
N VAL A 171 6.66 0.08 -10.04
CA VAL A 171 7.92 0.46 -10.65
C VAL A 171 8.78 1.22 -9.64
N TYR A 172 9.64 0.46 -8.97
CA TYR A 172 10.68 0.98 -8.08
C TYR A 172 11.71 1.80 -8.87
N GLU A 173 12.32 1.20 -9.90
CA GLU A 173 13.29 1.81 -10.81
C GLU A 173 12.87 1.67 -12.28
N GLU A 174 13.30 2.61 -13.13
CA GLU A 174 13.12 2.55 -14.59
C GLU A 174 14.26 1.73 -15.22
N ASP A 175 14.16 0.41 -15.06
CA ASP A 175 15.18 -0.55 -15.47
C ASP A 175 14.59 -1.71 -16.30
N VAL A 176 15.33 -2.82 -16.39
CA VAL A 176 14.91 -4.03 -17.12
C VAL A 176 13.58 -4.61 -16.62
N TRP A 177 13.20 -4.35 -15.37
CA TRP A 177 11.97 -4.86 -14.76
C TRP A 177 10.77 -3.94 -14.96
N GLU A 178 10.98 -2.70 -15.40
CA GLU A 178 9.93 -1.67 -15.49
C GLU A 178 8.66 -2.19 -16.17
N LYS A 179 8.78 -2.70 -17.41
CA LYS A 179 7.63 -3.15 -18.20
C LYS A 179 6.85 -4.27 -17.51
N THR A 180 7.58 -5.19 -16.88
CA THR A 180 7.01 -6.35 -16.19
C THR A 180 6.29 -5.93 -14.91
N LEU A 181 6.96 -5.14 -14.06
CA LEU A 181 6.40 -4.62 -12.81
C LEU A 181 5.18 -3.73 -13.06
N ARG A 182 5.27 -2.84 -14.06
CA ARG A 182 4.17 -1.96 -14.46
C ARG A 182 2.96 -2.75 -14.92
N ARG A 183 3.16 -3.76 -15.76
CA ARG A 183 2.07 -4.64 -16.24
C ARG A 183 1.45 -5.43 -15.09
N MET A 184 2.28 -6.01 -14.23
CA MET A 184 1.83 -6.77 -13.06
C MET A 184 1.00 -5.89 -12.12
N GLY A 185 1.53 -4.74 -11.70
CA GLY A 185 0.82 -3.80 -10.83
C GLY A 185 -0.47 -3.28 -11.48
N PHE A 186 -0.49 -3.09 -12.81
CA PHE A 186 -1.69 -2.68 -13.53
C PHE A 186 -2.83 -3.68 -13.40
N TYR A 187 -2.60 -4.94 -13.73
CA TYR A 187 -3.64 -5.96 -13.67
C TYR A 187 -4.02 -6.33 -12.24
N LEU A 188 -3.04 -6.37 -11.33
CA LEU A 188 -3.30 -6.55 -9.91
C LEU A 188 -4.16 -5.43 -9.34
N GLY A 189 -3.90 -4.18 -9.72
CA GLY A 189 -4.72 -3.05 -9.30
C GLY A 189 -6.14 -3.17 -9.82
N LYS A 190 -6.32 -3.51 -11.11
CA LYS A 190 -7.67 -3.76 -11.65
C LYS A 190 -8.41 -4.83 -10.84
N PHE A 191 -7.74 -5.93 -10.53
CA PHE A 191 -8.31 -7.02 -9.75
C PHE A 191 -8.74 -6.56 -8.35
N ILE A 192 -7.86 -5.87 -7.62
CA ILE A 192 -8.16 -5.32 -6.29
C ILE A 192 -9.33 -4.34 -6.35
N TYR A 193 -9.37 -3.47 -7.37
CA TYR A 193 -10.45 -2.50 -7.53
C TYR A 193 -11.81 -3.18 -7.70
N ILE A 194 -11.86 -4.19 -8.57
CA ILE A 194 -13.08 -4.94 -8.86
C ILE A 194 -13.55 -5.73 -7.63
N LEU A 195 -12.62 -6.36 -6.90
CA LEU A 195 -12.95 -7.08 -5.67
C LEU A 195 -13.54 -6.16 -4.59
N ASP A 196 -12.93 -4.99 -4.37
CA ASP A 196 -13.44 -4.03 -3.38
C ASP A 196 -14.84 -3.52 -3.75
N ALA A 197 -15.07 -3.22 -5.04
CA ALA A 197 -16.39 -2.84 -5.52
C ALA A 197 -17.44 -3.97 -5.38
N TYR A 198 -17.02 -5.23 -5.53
CA TYR A 198 -17.88 -6.39 -5.29
C TYR A 198 -18.22 -6.55 -3.79
N ASP A 199 -17.21 -6.45 -2.92
CA ASP A 199 -17.40 -6.53 -1.46
C ASP A 199 -18.26 -5.39 -0.93
N ASP A 200 -18.21 -4.21 -1.55
CA ASP A 200 -19.05 -3.07 -1.19
C ASP A 200 -20.49 -3.23 -1.70
N LEU A 201 -20.70 -3.84 -2.87
CA LEU A 201 -22.05 -4.20 -3.35
C LEU A 201 -22.77 -5.13 -2.38
N GLU A 202 -22.09 -6.15 -1.84
CA GLU A 202 -22.70 -7.05 -0.85
C GLU A 202 -23.11 -6.29 0.43
N LYS A 203 -22.31 -5.33 0.88
CA LYS A 203 -22.63 -4.50 2.05
C LYS A 203 -23.77 -3.54 1.77
N ASP A 204 -23.84 -2.96 0.57
CA ASP A 204 -24.89 -2.03 0.18
C ASP A 204 -26.23 -2.77 0.10
N ILE A 205 -26.28 -3.97 -0.48
CA ILE A 205 -27.50 -4.80 -0.50
C ILE A 205 -27.98 -5.17 0.91
N ILE A 206 -27.06 -5.37 1.86
CA ILE A 206 -27.41 -5.69 3.25
C ILE A 206 -27.88 -4.45 4.02
N ASN A 207 -27.38 -3.26 3.68
CA ASN A 207 -27.66 -2.02 4.41
C ASN A 207 -28.75 -1.15 3.75
N GLY A 208 -29.25 -1.49 2.55
CA GLY A 208 -30.41 -0.86 1.90
C GLY A 208 -30.29 -0.77 0.38
#